data_AF-A0A7Y5E9C4-F1
#
_entry.id   AF-A0A7Y5E9C4-F1
#
_cell.length_a   1.000
_cell.length_b   1.000
_cell.length_c   1.000
_cell.angle_alpha   90.00
_cell.angle_beta   90.00
_cell.angle_gamma   90.00
#
_symmetry.space_group_name_H-M   'P 1'
#
loop_
_entity.id
_entity.type
_entity.pdbx_description
1 polymer ?
#
loop_
_entity_poly.entity_id
_entity_poly.type
_entity_poly.pdbx_seq_one_letter_code
_entity_poly.pdbx_strand_id
1 'polypeptide(L)'
;MKTMYILKTFLLLAVFNCFAIQLSAQKTGDGNVIKKEIDLAAFDRISVGGALKVILTQAPEQKVVLELDRNLLEDMDLKVVDGELKLSTGSFRKATVLKAEISLPSLSGIEASGATFITTTNQFTGTELYLETSGAAFITFDGSYDKVVTDLSGAGKIKLNGKSSMLDASLSGASKLLAEEFETINASVEASGASNAFVNATENLEIETSGAAKVNHKQNSGDLELDDETGDIGGVNIHEGSSGDTVRVDIGNLNIEVIDGDSTKVKIGNHSLIVDEDGNVKMSKDKKKNKFNGHWAGVEIGVNGLLTPDFNMSYPAGQSYLDLRMEKSLNVNLNVYEQNITLNSAKTIGLVSGLGVSWNNYRFANDVYVSSDSSTFKAFFMDGVSVKKSKLTNMYLTVPLFLEFQTNSEKKSDRLHFALGVVGGWRIVSHTKIYFNEANKNFTLRDPATDTELPYRFTSPNASNRNITKNFDSFNMRPLKLDASVRAGWGKVSIYANYSLFSLWVKDKGPEVYPFAAGICLAGW
;
A
#
# COMPACT_ATOMS: atom_id res chain seq x y z
N MET A 1 -30.17 -25.48 16.97
CA MET A 1 -30.25 -24.81 15.65
C MET A 1 -30.80 -23.37 15.68
N LYS A 2 -31.65 -22.95 16.63
CA LYS A 2 -32.15 -21.56 16.70
C LYS A 2 -31.16 -20.53 17.30
N THR A 3 -30.19 -20.98 18.11
CA THR A 3 -29.18 -20.11 18.75
C THR A 3 -28.10 -19.60 17.79
N MET A 4 -27.93 -20.23 16.63
CA MET A 4 -26.88 -19.91 15.64
C MET A 4 -27.34 -18.88 14.58
N TYR A 5 -28.64 -18.56 14.53
CA TYR A 5 -29.18 -17.52 13.67
C TYR A 5 -29.20 -16.14 14.37
N ILE A 6 -29.42 -16.10 15.69
CA ILE A 6 -29.47 -14.86 16.47
C ILE A 6 -28.08 -14.19 16.54
N LEU A 7 -27.00 -14.99 16.59
CA LEU A 7 -25.63 -14.46 16.60
C LEU A 7 -25.19 -13.91 15.22
N LYS A 8 -25.74 -14.46 14.11
CA LYS A 8 -25.50 -13.93 12.75
C LYS A 8 -26.29 -12.65 12.49
N THR A 9 -27.47 -12.47 13.09
CA THR A 9 -28.28 -11.25 12.95
C THR A 9 -27.73 -10.10 13.80
N PHE A 10 -27.14 -10.36 14.96
CA PHE A 10 -26.50 -9.32 15.78
C PHE A 10 -25.18 -8.81 15.18
N LEU A 11 -24.40 -9.69 14.54
CA LEU A 11 -23.17 -9.29 13.83
C LEU A 11 -23.46 -8.49 12.55
N LEU A 12 -24.61 -8.71 11.90
CA LEU A 12 -25.05 -7.95 10.73
C LEU A 12 -25.59 -6.55 11.08
N LEU A 13 -26.14 -6.37 12.29
CA LEU A 13 -26.64 -5.07 12.77
C LEU A 13 -25.54 -4.17 13.36
N ALA A 14 -24.49 -4.77 13.94
CA ALA A 14 -23.31 -4.04 14.43
C ALA A 14 -22.46 -3.45 13.30
N VAL A 15 -22.41 -4.12 12.14
CA VAL A 15 -21.70 -3.61 10.94
C VAL A 15 -22.50 -2.52 10.22
N PHE A 16 -23.83 -2.47 10.39
CA PHE A 16 -24.67 -1.45 9.75
C PHE A 16 -24.69 -0.10 10.48
N ASN A 17 -24.29 -0.04 11.76
CA ASN A 17 -24.20 1.21 12.53
C ASN A 17 -22.80 1.87 12.50
N CYS A 18 -21.79 1.23 11.89
CA CYS A 18 -20.44 1.78 11.83
C CYS A 18 -20.11 2.54 10.53
N PHE A 19 -21.09 2.70 9.61
CA PHE A 19 -20.90 3.36 8.32
C PHE A 19 -21.99 4.37 7.94
N ALA A 20 -22.60 5.02 8.93
CA ALA A 20 -23.19 6.34 8.70
C ALA A 20 -22.06 7.39 8.68
N ILE A 21 -21.12 7.28 7.73
CA ILE A 21 -20.27 8.42 7.39
C ILE A 21 -21.18 9.36 6.62
N GLN A 22 -21.61 10.43 7.28
CA GLN A 22 -22.23 11.57 6.61
C GLN A 22 -21.36 11.94 5.41
N LEU A 23 -21.95 11.90 4.21
CA LEU A 23 -21.41 12.53 3.00
C LEU A 23 -21.43 14.05 3.24
N SER A 24 -20.56 14.52 4.12
CA SER A 24 -20.19 15.93 4.18
C SER A 24 -19.45 16.21 2.88
N ALA A 25 -19.98 17.12 2.06
CA ALA A 25 -19.24 17.65 0.93
C ALA A 25 -17.87 18.11 1.43
N GLN A 26 -16.80 17.36 1.12
CA GLN A 26 -15.47 17.69 1.59
C GLN A 26 -15.11 19.08 1.04
N LYS A 27 -14.95 20.03 1.95
CA LYS A 27 -14.60 21.42 1.62
C LYS A 27 -13.29 21.45 0.81
N THR A 28 -13.14 22.46 -0.03
CA THR A 28 -11.92 22.73 -0.78
C THR A 28 -11.40 24.08 -0.34
N GLY A 29 -10.08 24.20 -0.12
CA GLY A 29 -9.43 25.46 0.22
C GLY A 29 -9.77 26.56 -0.79
N ASP A 30 -10.06 27.75 -0.28
CA ASP A 30 -10.51 28.90 -1.06
C ASP A 30 -9.36 29.68 -1.74
N GLY A 31 -8.11 29.30 -1.50
CA GLY A 31 -6.91 29.97 -2.00
C GLY A 31 -6.48 31.18 -1.17
N ASN A 32 -7.23 31.56 -0.14
CA ASN A 32 -6.92 32.69 0.73
C ASN A 32 -6.11 32.23 1.94
N VAL A 33 -4.80 32.09 1.75
CA VAL A 33 -3.88 31.61 2.79
C VAL A 33 -3.72 32.67 3.89
N ILE A 34 -3.98 32.26 5.13
CA ILE A 34 -3.80 33.06 6.33
C ILE A 34 -2.75 32.44 7.25
N LYS A 35 -2.15 33.25 8.12
CA LYS A 35 -1.39 32.80 9.28
C LYS A 35 -2.16 33.14 10.54
N LYS A 36 -2.49 32.13 11.34
CA LYS A 36 -3.27 32.28 12.57
C LYS A 36 -2.50 31.71 13.74
N GLU A 37 -2.17 32.58 14.69
CA GLU A 37 -1.67 32.19 16.00
C GLU A 37 -2.81 31.68 16.87
N ILE A 38 -2.58 30.57 17.57
CA ILE A 38 -3.53 29.90 18.44
C ILE A 38 -2.93 29.81 19.84
N ASP A 39 -3.63 30.39 20.81
CA ASP A 39 -3.27 30.27 22.23
C ASP A 39 -3.74 28.92 22.77
N LEU A 40 -2.82 28.17 23.36
CA LEU A 40 -3.07 26.83 23.90
C LEU A 40 -2.43 26.68 25.29
N ALA A 41 -2.94 25.75 26.07
CA ALA A 41 -2.29 25.32 27.32
C ALA A 41 -0.89 24.76 27.03
N ALA A 42 -0.04 24.68 28.06
CA ALA A 42 1.30 24.12 27.93
C ALA A 42 1.27 22.64 27.52
N PHE A 43 2.17 22.22 26.64
CA PHE A 43 2.35 20.82 26.22
C PHE A 43 3.81 20.50 25.94
N ASP A 44 4.17 19.23 26.08
CA ASP A 44 5.50 18.69 25.76
C ASP A 44 5.43 17.44 24.87
N ARG A 45 4.21 16.95 24.58
CA ARG A 45 3.94 15.90 23.58
C ARG A 45 3.09 16.43 22.43
N ILE A 46 3.29 15.89 21.24
CA ILE A 46 2.57 16.30 20.04
C ILE A 46 2.06 15.06 19.29
N SER A 47 0.75 14.97 19.11
CA SER A 47 0.09 13.96 18.28
C SER A 47 -0.52 14.62 17.04
N VAL A 48 -0.01 14.24 15.86
CA VAL A 48 -0.36 14.83 14.57
C VAL A 48 -1.05 13.79 13.69
N GLY A 49 -2.25 14.10 13.21
CA GLY A 49 -3.03 13.24 12.33
C GLY A 49 -3.46 13.91 11.02
N GLY A 50 -3.62 13.10 9.97
CA GLY A 50 -4.18 13.53 8.69
C GLY A 50 -3.11 13.79 7.63
N ALA A 51 -3.15 14.97 6.98
CA ALA A 51 -2.23 15.32 5.90
C ALA A 51 -1.63 16.73 6.10
N LEU A 52 -0.69 16.84 7.04
CA LEU A 52 -0.17 18.12 7.54
C LEU A 52 1.36 18.16 7.56
N LYS A 53 1.93 19.33 7.24
CA LYS A 53 3.34 19.63 7.50
C LYS A 53 3.50 20.35 8.85
N VAL A 54 4.35 19.83 9.73
CA VAL A 54 4.65 20.43 11.04
C VAL A 54 6.13 20.78 11.09
N ILE A 55 6.42 22.00 11.56
CA ILE A 55 7.77 22.52 11.77
C ILE A 55 7.92 22.78 13.27
N LEU A 56 8.88 22.13 13.91
CA LEU A 56 9.13 22.20 15.34
C LEU A 56 10.40 22.99 15.64
N THR A 57 10.35 23.85 16.66
CA THR A 57 11.48 24.64 17.13
C THR A 57 11.55 24.60 18.66
N GLN A 58 12.69 24.22 19.24
CA GLN A 58 12.87 24.35 20.69
C GLN A 58 13.12 25.82 21.03
N ALA A 59 12.26 26.44 21.83
CA ALA A 59 12.37 27.85 22.23
C ALA A 59 11.76 28.08 23.64
N PRO A 60 12.21 29.11 24.39
CA PRO A 60 11.70 29.35 25.75
C PRO A 60 10.19 29.61 25.83
N GLU A 61 9.63 30.22 24.77
CA GLU A 61 8.21 30.54 24.69
C GLU A 61 7.47 29.52 23.82
N GLN A 62 6.36 29.00 24.34
CA GLN A 62 5.45 28.16 23.57
C GLN A 62 4.65 29.01 22.58
N LYS A 63 4.61 28.60 21.31
CA LYS A 63 3.87 29.30 20.26
C LYS A 63 3.35 28.32 19.21
N VAL A 64 2.10 28.45 18.78
CA VAL A 64 1.51 27.65 17.69
C VAL A 64 0.93 28.55 16.62
N VAL A 65 1.44 28.43 15.40
CA VAL A 65 0.99 29.20 14.24
C VAL A 65 0.56 28.26 13.13
N LEU A 66 -0.70 28.37 12.71
CA LEU A 66 -1.26 27.64 11.58
C LEU A 66 -1.21 28.51 10.31
N GLU A 67 -0.72 27.94 9.21
CA GLU A 67 -0.74 28.53 7.87
C GLU A 67 -1.56 27.65 6.92
N LEU A 68 -2.72 28.17 6.50
CA LEU A 68 -3.70 27.44 5.69
C LEU A 68 -4.72 28.36 5.01
N ASP A 69 -5.51 27.83 4.08
CA ASP A 69 -6.68 28.50 3.51
C ASP A 69 -7.69 28.87 4.61
N ARG A 70 -8.16 30.12 4.62
CA ARG A 70 -9.02 30.68 5.67
C ARG A 70 -10.25 29.83 5.96
N ASN A 71 -10.88 29.30 4.92
CA ASN A 71 -12.10 28.49 5.04
C ASN A 71 -11.88 27.09 5.65
N LEU A 72 -10.64 26.64 5.78
CA LEU A 72 -10.29 25.34 6.37
C LEU A 72 -9.92 25.43 7.86
N LEU A 73 -9.81 26.65 8.42
CA LEU A 73 -9.47 26.84 9.84
C LEU A 73 -10.50 26.20 10.78
N GLU A 74 -11.78 26.26 10.44
CA GLU A 74 -12.86 25.65 11.22
C GLU A 74 -12.85 24.12 11.18
N ASP A 75 -12.14 23.52 10.22
CA ASP A 75 -12.04 22.08 10.06
C ASP A 75 -10.73 21.51 10.67
N MET A 76 -9.95 22.33 11.37
CA MET A 76 -8.81 21.89 12.18
C MET A 76 -9.27 21.52 13.59
N ASP A 77 -8.95 20.30 14.05
CA ASP A 77 -9.09 19.93 15.46
C ASP A 77 -7.75 20.14 16.15
N LEU A 78 -7.71 21.17 17.01
CA LEU A 78 -6.52 21.60 17.74
C LEU A 78 -6.87 21.75 19.22
N LYS A 79 -6.34 20.86 20.06
CA LYS A 79 -6.57 20.92 21.51
C LYS A 79 -5.41 20.31 22.28
N VAL A 80 -5.22 20.78 23.51
CA VAL A 80 -4.28 20.17 24.46
C VAL A 80 -5.07 19.32 25.44
N VAL A 81 -4.70 18.05 25.57
CA VAL A 81 -5.31 17.10 26.51
C VAL A 81 -4.15 16.42 27.25
N ASP A 82 -4.14 16.48 28.58
CA ASP A 82 -3.13 15.83 29.43
C ASP A 82 -1.67 16.17 29.08
N GLY A 83 -1.41 17.44 28.70
CA GLY A 83 -0.06 17.90 28.31
C GLY A 83 0.36 17.51 26.89
N GLU A 84 -0.55 16.92 26.11
CA GLU A 84 -0.34 16.55 24.71
C GLU A 84 -1.15 17.44 23.77
N LEU A 85 -0.48 18.07 22.80
CA LEU A 85 -1.12 18.75 21.68
C LEU A 85 -1.64 17.71 20.68
N LYS A 86 -2.97 17.63 20.56
CA LYS A 86 -3.65 16.88 19.51
C LYS A 86 -3.99 17.82 18.36
N LEU A 87 -3.33 17.60 17.23
CA LEU A 87 -3.46 18.38 16.01
C LEU A 87 -3.86 17.45 14.88
N SER A 88 -5.09 17.56 14.42
CA SER A 88 -5.57 16.76 13.29
C SER A 88 -6.37 17.58 12.30
N THR A 89 -6.33 17.11 11.05
CA THR A 89 -7.02 17.75 9.95
C THR A 89 -8.38 17.10 9.74
N GLY A 90 -9.44 17.89 9.60
CA GLY A 90 -10.73 17.42 9.12
C GLY A 90 -10.67 16.89 7.68
N SER A 91 -11.79 16.39 7.18
CA SER A 91 -11.89 15.85 5.82
C SER A 91 -12.13 16.97 4.80
N PHE A 92 -11.07 17.40 4.11
CA PHE A 92 -11.16 18.31 2.95
C PHE A 92 -10.45 17.74 1.73
N ARG A 93 -10.91 18.13 0.53
CA ARG A 93 -10.45 17.56 -0.74
C ARG A 93 -9.06 18.07 -1.15
N LYS A 94 -8.78 19.34 -0.86
CA LYS A 94 -7.55 20.03 -1.23
C LYS A 94 -7.37 21.28 -0.37
N ALA A 95 -6.14 21.51 0.09
CA ALA A 95 -5.68 22.79 0.63
C ALA A 95 -4.60 23.38 -0.30
N THR A 96 -4.46 24.70 -0.31
CA THR A 96 -3.38 25.43 -1.00
C THR A 96 -2.09 25.31 -0.19
N VAL A 97 -2.19 25.52 1.12
CA VAL A 97 -1.12 25.29 2.10
C VAL A 97 -1.76 24.65 3.33
N LEU A 98 -1.05 23.74 3.98
CA LEU A 98 -1.45 23.21 5.27
C LEU A 98 -0.21 22.95 6.11
N LYS A 99 0.10 23.90 6.98
CA LYS A 99 1.34 23.92 7.75
C LYS A 99 1.10 24.40 9.19
N ALA A 100 1.76 23.77 10.15
CA ALA A 100 1.84 24.25 11.53
C ALA A 100 3.31 24.54 11.90
N GLU A 101 3.57 25.72 12.45
CA GLU A 101 4.84 26.08 13.09
C GLU A 101 4.62 26.06 14.61
N ILE A 102 5.38 25.25 15.32
CA ILE A 102 5.23 25.02 16.76
C ILE A 102 6.57 25.25 17.44
N SER A 103 6.57 26.16 18.40
CA SER A 103 7.68 26.40 19.33
C SER A 103 7.30 25.91 20.72
N LEU A 104 8.22 25.25 21.42
CA LEU A 104 8.01 24.75 22.78
C LEU A 104 9.35 24.63 23.55
N PRO A 105 9.35 24.76 24.89
CA PRO A 105 10.58 24.72 25.69
C PRO A 105 11.20 23.32 25.79
N SER A 106 10.39 22.28 25.81
CA SER A 106 10.81 20.89 25.94
C SER A 106 9.86 19.99 25.16
N LEU A 107 10.39 18.90 24.61
CA LEU A 107 9.61 17.90 23.86
C LEU A 107 9.95 16.51 24.36
N SER A 108 8.95 15.76 24.82
CA SER A 108 9.07 14.39 25.32
C SER A 108 8.49 13.35 24.35
N GLY A 109 7.67 13.77 23.36
CA GLY A 109 7.27 12.84 22.30
C GLY A 109 6.52 13.41 21.11
N ILE A 110 6.58 12.66 20.01
CA ILE A 110 5.86 12.93 18.75
C ILE A 110 5.16 11.65 18.29
N GLU A 111 3.85 11.72 18.09
CA GLU A 111 3.07 10.68 17.41
C GLU A 111 2.59 11.22 16.07
N ALA A 112 2.93 10.53 14.98
CA ALA A 112 2.58 10.96 13.63
C ALA A 112 1.78 9.88 12.91
N SER A 113 0.55 10.21 12.53
CA SER A 113 -0.37 9.31 11.82
C SER A 113 -0.85 9.88 10.48
N GLY A 114 -1.03 9.01 9.48
CA GLY A 114 -1.54 9.40 8.16
C GLY A 114 -0.43 9.77 7.18
N ALA A 115 -0.59 10.88 6.47
CA ALA A 115 0.34 11.42 5.46
C ALA A 115 0.99 12.73 5.96
N THR A 116 1.51 12.69 7.18
CA THR A 116 2.11 13.84 7.88
C THR A 116 3.62 13.95 7.61
N PHE A 117 4.13 15.17 7.67
CA PHE A 117 5.56 15.47 7.53
C PHE A 117 5.99 16.38 8.68
N ILE A 118 6.85 15.89 9.56
CA ILE A 118 7.32 16.63 10.75
C ILE A 118 8.82 16.87 10.61
N THR A 119 9.27 18.10 10.85
CA THR A 119 10.70 18.45 10.83
C THR A 119 11.05 19.39 11.97
N THR A 120 12.21 19.22 12.59
CA THR A 120 12.78 20.22 13.50
C THR A 120 13.58 21.27 12.73
N THR A 121 13.72 22.47 13.28
CA THR A 121 14.57 23.56 12.71
C THR A 121 15.88 23.77 13.46
N ASN A 122 15.95 23.32 14.71
CA ASN A 122 17.13 23.35 15.56
C ASN A 122 17.28 22.02 16.29
N GLN A 123 18.43 21.84 16.93
CA GLN A 123 18.70 20.68 17.75
C GLN A 123 17.91 20.78 19.07
N PHE A 124 17.04 19.82 19.31
CA PHE A 124 16.32 19.69 20.57
C PHE A 124 17.21 19.07 21.65
N THR A 125 16.93 19.38 22.91
CA THR A 125 17.61 18.79 24.08
C THR A 125 16.59 18.34 25.11
N GLY A 126 16.82 17.18 25.73
CA GLY A 126 15.94 16.63 26.77
C GLY A 126 16.47 15.31 27.33
N THR A 127 15.69 14.67 28.20
CA THR A 127 16.07 13.40 28.85
C THR A 127 15.56 12.20 28.05
N GLU A 128 14.26 12.15 27.77
CA GLU A 128 13.65 11.04 27.05
C GLU A 128 12.75 11.56 25.91
N LEU A 129 12.83 10.91 24.75
CA LEU A 129 12.03 11.24 23.57
C LEU A 129 11.39 9.99 22.99
N TYR A 130 10.06 10.01 22.89
CA TYR A 130 9.28 8.97 22.22
C TYR A 130 8.85 9.42 20.82
N LEU A 131 9.18 8.66 19.78
CA LEU A 131 8.81 8.97 18.39
C LEU A 131 8.03 7.80 17.78
N GLU A 132 6.77 8.03 17.47
CA GLU A 132 5.91 7.03 16.86
C GLU A 132 5.45 7.47 15.47
N THR A 133 5.49 6.53 14.51
CA THR A 133 4.86 6.70 13.21
C THR A 133 3.89 5.57 12.89
N SER A 134 2.69 5.94 12.42
CA SER A 134 1.71 5.03 11.85
C SER A 134 1.24 5.49 10.46
N GLY A 135 1.17 4.57 9.51
CA GLY A 135 0.77 4.89 8.13
C GLY A 135 1.95 5.33 7.25
N ALA A 136 1.84 6.47 6.55
CA ALA A 136 2.84 6.99 5.61
C ALA A 136 3.51 8.29 6.12
N ALA A 137 3.59 8.44 7.44
CA ALA A 137 4.16 9.59 8.11
C ALA A 137 5.69 9.64 7.95
N PHE A 138 6.24 10.86 7.93
CA PHE A 138 7.67 11.10 7.89
C PHE A 138 8.11 12.10 8.97
N ILE A 139 9.07 11.71 9.80
CA ILE A 139 9.67 12.56 10.84
C ILE A 139 11.15 12.78 10.50
N THR A 140 11.60 14.02 10.48
CA THR A 140 13.03 14.39 10.51
C THR A 140 13.29 15.13 11.82
N PHE A 141 14.07 14.52 12.69
CA PHE A 141 14.37 15.05 14.02
C PHE A 141 15.87 15.28 14.18
N ASP A 142 16.22 16.38 14.82
CA ASP A 142 17.59 16.74 15.22
C ASP A 142 17.56 16.99 16.73
N GLY A 143 18.30 16.21 17.50
CA GLY A 143 18.28 16.33 18.95
C GLY A 143 19.40 15.60 19.68
N SER A 144 19.61 16.01 20.94
CA SER A 144 20.48 15.37 21.92
C SER A 144 19.66 14.97 23.15
N TYR A 145 19.46 13.67 23.34
CA TYR A 145 18.62 13.12 24.41
C TYR A 145 19.33 11.98 25.15
N ASP A 146 19.07 11.78 26.44
CA ASP A 146 19.64 10.62 27.16
C ASP A 146 19.10 9.30 26.58
N LYS A 147 17.79 9.24 26.31
CA LYS A 147 17.12 8.09 25.70
C LYS A 147 16.18 8.50 24.57
N VAL A 148 16.25 7.79 23.45
CA VAL A 148 15.30 7.91 22.33
C VAL A 148 14.65 6.56 22.07
N VAL A 149 13.32 6.53 22.06
CA VAL A 149 12.53 5.36 21.71
C VAL A 149 11.81 5.64 20.40
N THR A 150 11.90 4.73 19.44
CA THR A 150 11.24 4.86 18.14
C THR A 150 10.37 3.66 17.83
N ASP A 151 9.10 3.90 17.50
CA ASP A 151 8.16 2.88 17.07
C ASP A 151 7.63 3.20 15.67
N LEU A 152 8.01 2.39 14.68
CA LEU A 152 7.65 2.60 13.28
C LEU A 152 6.77 1.47 12.77
N SER A 153 5.55 1.80 12.35
CA SER A 153 4.61 0.85 11.75
C SER A 153 4.10 1.31 10.37
N GLY A 154 3.63 0.35 9.56
CA GLY A 154 3.08 0.64 8.24
C GLY A 154 4.18 0.93 7.19
N ALA A 155 4.16 2.13 6.60
CA ALA A 155 5.13 2.62 5.62
C ALA A 155 5.83 3.90 6.10
N GLY A 156 5.88 4.11 7.42
CA GLY A 156 6.44 5.29 8.07
C GLY A 156 7.97 5.37 7.93
N LYS A 157 8.51 6.57 8.01
CA LYS A 157 9.96 6.80 7.99
C LYS A 157 10.38 7.84 9.03
N ILE A 158 11.39 7.52 9.82
CA ILE A 158 12.02 8.44 10.77
C ILE A 158 13.46 8.67 10.35
N LYS A 159 13.90 9.93 10.30
CA LYS A 159 15.29 10.33 10.15
C LYS A 159 15.74 11.04 11.43
N LEU A 160 16.77 10.51 12.08
CA LEU A 160 17.36 11.09 13.28
C LEU A 160 18.74 11.66 12.96
N ASN A 161 19.05 12.81 13.56
CA ASN A 161 20.37 13.44 13.56
C ASN A 161 20.67 13.94 14.98
N GLY A 162 21.93 13.97 15.38
CA GLY A 162 22.34 14.38 16.73
C GLY A 162 22.92 13.24 17.55
N LYS A 163 22.59 13.17 18.85
CA LYS A 163 23.24 12.23 19.78
C LYS A 163 22.30 11.64 20.84
N SER A 164 22.61 10.46 21.35
CA SER A 164 21.94 9.91 22.54
C SER A 164 22.76 8.88 23.32
N SER A 165 22.47 8.66 24.60
CA SER A 165 23.06 7.53 25.33
C SER A 165 22.40 6.19 24.98
N MET A 166 21.10 6.20 24.63
CA MET A 166 20.35 4.98 24.36
C MET A 166 19.33 5.18 23.23
N LEU A 167 19.35 4.29 22.23
CA LEU A 167 18.35 4.20 21.17
C LEU A 167 17.64 2.85 21.21
N ASP A 168 16.35 2.85 21.53
CA ASP A 168 15.49 1.67 21.39
C ASP A 168 14.61 1.84 20.14
N ALA A 169 14.70 0.93 19.18
CA ALA A 169 14.03 1.07 17.90
C ALA A 169 13.24 -0.19 17.49
N SER A 170 11.91 -0.05 17.41
CA SER A 170 11.00 -1.10 16.93
C SER A 170 10.46 -0.75 15.54
N LEU A 171 10.70 -1.62 14.58
CA LEU A 171 10.27 -1.45 13.19
C LEU A 171 9.41 -2.63 12.74
N SER A 172 8.21 -2.33 12.24
CA SER A 172 7.31 -3.32 11.63
C SER A 172 6.73 -2.87 10.28
N GLY A 173 6.37 -3.83 9.44
CA GLY A 173 5.79 -3.56 8.11
C GLY A 173 6.85 -3.23 7.05
N ALA A 174 6.68 -2.10 6.36
CA ALA A 174 7.59 -1.59 5.33
C ALA A 174 8.22 -0.23 5.76
N SER A 175 8.49 -0.09 7.05
CA SER A 175 9.01 1.13 7.67
C SER A 175 10.53 1.31 7.46
N LYS A 176 11.00 2.54 7.66
CA LYS A 176 12.42 2.88 7.50
C LYS A 176 12.95 3.84 8.56
N LEU A 177 13.99 3.44 9.29
CA LEU A 177 14.74 4.30 10.21
C LEU A 177 16.07 4.72 9.57
N LEU A 178 16.36 6.02 9.56
CA LEU A 178 17.59 6.63 9.06
C LEU A 178 18.29 7.39 10.20
N ALA A 179 19.13 6.70 10.95
CA ALA A 179 19.86 7.21 12.12
C ALA A 179 21.39 7.13 11.92
N GLU A 180 21.87 7.20 10.67
CA GLU A 180 23.31 7.21 10.33
C GLU A 180 24.04 8.45 10.87
N GLU A 181 23.32 9.56 11.02
CA GLU A 181 23.82 10.82 11.57
C GLU A 181 23.39 11.04 13.02
N PHE A 182 22.92 9.98 13.68
CA PHE A 182 22.52 9.98 15.08
C PHE A 182 23.44 9.07 15.89
N GLU A 183 24.45 9.66 16.52
CA GLU A 183 25.45 8.93 17.30
C GLU A 183 24.86 8.50 18.64
N THR A 184 24.82 7.19 18.91
CA THR A 184 24.31 6.66 20.17
C THR A 184 25.31 5.77 20.88
N ILE A 185 25.34 5.78 22.21
CA ILE A 185 26.24 4.90 22.97
C ILE A 185 25.76 3.44 22.84
N ASN A 186 24.49 3.19 23.20
CA ASN A 186 23.86 1.88 23.14
C ASN A 186 22.64 1.91 22.21
N ALA A 187 22.51 0.94 21.32
CA ALA A 187 21.33 0.79 20.48
C ALA A 187 20.76 -0.63 20.57
N SER A 188 19.43 -0.74 20.70
CA SER A 188 18.69 -1.99 20.52
C SER A 188 17.69 -1.80 19.37
N VAL A 189 17.74 -2.69 18.37
CA VAL A 189 16.94 -2.58 17.15
C VAL A 189 16.19 -3.88 16.88
N GLU A 190 14.87 -3.82 17.02
CA GLU A 190 13.95 -4.89 16.63
C GLU A 190 13.32 -4.56 15.28
N ALA A 191 13.61 -5.35 14.24
CA ALA A 191 13.13 -5.11 12.89
C ALA A 191 12.42 -6.34 12.29
N SER A 192 11.15 -6.18 11.96
CA SER A 192 10.30 -7.23 11.39
C SER A 192 9.66 -6.83 10.05
N GLY A 193 9.29 -7.82 9.24
CA GLY A 193 8.61 -7.60 7.96
C GLY A 193 9.59 -7.29 6.81
N ALA A 194 9.43 -6.13 6.16
CA ALA A 194 10.29 -5.62 5.09
C ALA A 194 10.95 -4.27 5.48
N SER A 195 11.16 -4.07 6.78
CA SER A 195 11.70 -2.84 7.36
C SER A 195 13.20 -2.68 7.08
N ASN A 196 13.68 -1.43 7.09
CA ASN A 196 15.11 -1.13 6.96
C ASN A 196 15.55 -0.10 7.99
N ALA A 197 16.56 -0.42 8.80
CA ALA A 197 17.18 0.51 9.74
C ALA A 197 18.63 0.79 9.36
N PHE A 198 19.07 2.02 9.59
CA PHE A 198 20.46 2.45 9.53
C PHE A 198 20.77 3.16 10.84
N VAL A 199 21.74 2.70 11.62
CA VAL A 199 22.03 3.18 12.98
C VAL A 199 23.53 3.48 13.15
N ASN A 200 23.88 4.25 14.18
CA ASN A 200 25.26 4.61 14.50
C ASN A 200 25.51 4.49 16.01
N ALA A 201 25.73 3.26 16.47
CA ALA A 201 26.09 2.95 17.86
C ALA A 201 27.62 3.01 18.09
N THR A 202 28.08 3.49 19.25
CA THR A 202 29.50 3.68 19.57
C THR A 202 30.05 2.72 20.63
N GLU A 203 29.20 2.06 21.41
CA GLU A 203 29.61 1.01 22.36
C GLU A 203 28.86 -0.30 22.10
N ASN A 204 27.53 -0.34 22.31
CA ASN A 204 26.75 -1.59 22.19
C ASN A 204 25.68 -1.49 21.11
N LEU A 205 25.50 -2.57 20.34
CA LEU A 205 24.46 -2.69 19.32
C LEU A 205 23.81 -4.08 19.36
N GLU A 206 22.57 -4.13 19.85
CA GLU A 206 21.72 -5.33 19.82
C GLU A 206 20.77 -5.25 18.62
N ILE A 207 20.67 -6.34 17.85
CA ILE A 207 19.84 -6.41 16.64
C ILE A 207 19.03 -7.69 16.63
N GLU A 208 17.71 -7.54 16.66
CA GLU A 208 16.78 -8.63 16.38
C GLU A 208 16.11 -8.41 15.03
N THR A 209 16.25 -9.37 14.11
CA THR A 209 15.60 -9.28 12.80
C THR A 209 14.72 -10.48 12.50
N SER A 210 13.57 -10.21 11.88
CA SER A 210 12.68 -11.26 11.36
C SER A 210 12.12 -10.90 9.98
N GLY A 211 11.86 -11.93 9.16
CA GLY A 211 11.34 -11.75 7.81
C GLY A 211 12.42 -11.32 6.80
N ALA A 212 12.18 -10.21 6.09
CA ALA A 212 13.06 -9.62 5.10
C ALA A 212 13.66 -8.27 5.57
N ALA A 213 13.66 -8.04 6.88
CA ALA A 213 14.21 -6.83 7.50
C ALA A 213 15.73 -6.72 7.30
N LYS A 214 16.24 -5.50 7.28
CA LYS A 214 17.69 -5.22 7.21
C LYS A 214 18.07 -4.11 8.19
N VAL A 215 19.14 -4.33 8.94
CA VAL A 215 19.74 -3.31 9.81
C VAL A 215 21.18 -3.10 9.35
N ASN A 216 21.58 -1.84 9.16
CA ASN A 216 22.94 -1.47 8.79
C ASN A 216 23.49 -0.53 9.87
N HIS A 217 24.79 -0.62 10.14
CA HIS A 217 25.47 0.24 11.09
C HIS A 217 26.59 1.05 10.40
N LYS A 218 26.79 2.29 10.84
CA LYS A 218 27.87 3.17 10.37
C LYS A 218 29.19 2.75 11.00
N GLN A 219 29.98 1.96 10.29
CA GLN A 219 31.32 1.58 10.75
C GLN A 219 32.23 2.81 10.91
N ASN A 220 32.59 3.12 12.15
CA ASN A 220 33.69 4.01 12.47
C ASN A 220 34.79 3.17 13.12
N SER A 221 36.03 3.31 12.65
CA SER A 221 37.17 2.49 13.05
C SER A 221 37.59 2.78 14.50
N GLY A 222 36.92 2.14 15.46
CA GLY A 222 37.29 2.07 16.86
C GLY A 222 36.56 0.88 17.46
N ASP A 223 37.32 -0.02 18.10
CA ASP A 223 36.87 -1.30 18.63
C ASP A 223 35.53 -1.17 19.38
N LEU A 224 34.48 -1.69 18.76
CA LEU A 224 33.19 -1.98 19.38
C LEU A 224 33.31 -3.42 19.90
N GLU A 225 33.15 -3.61 21.21
CA GLU A 225 32.84 -4.94 21.74
C GLU A 225 31.45 -5.30 21.20
N LEU A 226 31.44 -6.12 20.17
CA LEU A 226 30.26 -6.88 19.81
C LEU A 226 30.20 -8.01 20.83
N ASP A 227 29.23 -7.92 21.74
CA ASP A 227 28.80 -9.01 22.60
C ASP A 227 28.10 -10.07 21.74
N ASP A 228 28.87 -10.68 20.84
CA ASP A 228 28.52 -11.88 20.11
C ASP A 228 29.76 -12.78 20.18
N GLU A 229 29.61 -13.98 20.70
CA GLU A 229 30.67 -14.97 20.76
C GLU A 229 31.11 -15.34 19.32
N THR A 230 32.05 -14.59 18.74
CA THR A 230 33.02 -15.01 17.70
C THR A 230 33.80 -13.79 17.21
N GLY A 231 35.09 -13.68 17.55
CA GLY A 231 35.95 -12.60 17.07
C GLY A 231 36.25 -12.72 15.57
N ASP A 232 36.01 -11.64 14.82
CA ASP A 232 36.39 -11.51 13.40
C ASP A 232 37.56 -10.54 13.20
N ILE A 233 38.47 -10.92 12.30
CA ILE A 233 39.47 -10.05 11.69
C ILE A 233 39.03 -9.86 10.23
N GLY A 234 38.32 -8.75 9.97
CA GLY A 234 38.20 -8.12 8.66
C GLY A 234 37.92 -9.04 7.47
N GLY A 235 36.70 -9.60 7.39
CA GLY A 235 36.13 -10.12 6.15
C GLY A 235 36.13 -11.65 6.02
N VAL A 236 36.33 -12.37 7.13
CA VAL A 236 36.27 -13.82 7.23
C VAL A 236 35.55 -14.21 8.52
N ASN A 237 34.21 -14.28 8.49
CA ASN A 237 33.47 -14.69 9.69
C ASN A 237 33.67 -16.20 9.92
N ILE A 238 34.26 -16.60 11.05
CA ILE A 238 34.44 -18.01 11.42
C ILE A 238 33.46 -18.35 12.54
N HIS A 239 32.60 -19.34 12.32
CA HIS A 239 31.70 -19.88 13.34
C HIS A 239 32.11 -21.31 13.70
N GLU A 240 32.50 -21.54 14.95
CA GLU A 240 32.66 -22.89 15.49
C GLU A 240 31.34 -23.37 16.11
N GLY A 241 30.92 -24.57 15.77
CA GLY A 241 29.76 -25.22 16.36
C GLY A 241 30.05 -25.65 17.80
N SER A 242 29.06 -25.56 18.68
CA SER A 242 29.15 -25.85 20.12
C SER A 242 29.64 -27.28 20.50
N SER A 243 29.77 -28.21 19.54
CA SER A 243 30.35 -29.55 19.76
C SER A 243 31.80 -29.71 19.26
N GLY A 244 32.40 -28.71 18.61
CA GLY A 244 33.75 -28.80 18.00
C GLY A 244 33.78 -29.51 16.63
N ASP A 245 32.67 -30.12 16.21
CA ASP A 245 32.59 -30.95 14.99
C ASP A 245 32.23 -30.15 13.74
N THR A 246 32.09 -28.83 13.81
CA THR A 246 31.73 -28.02 12.64
C THR A 246 32.38 -26.66 12.68
N VAL A 247 33.06 -26.30 11.59
CA VAL A 247 33.66 -24.99 11.36
C VAL A 247 33.00 -24.36 10.14
N ARG A 248 32.36 -23.21 10.29
CA ARG A 248 31.88 -22.40 9.16
C ARG A 248 32.78 -21.20 8.97
N VAL A 249 33.03 -20.83 7.72
CA VAL A 249 33.85 -19.71 7.31
C VAL A 249 33.11 -18.98 6.20
N ASP A 250 32.64 -17.76 6.46
CA ASP A 250 31.98 -16.92 5.47
C ASP A 250 32.96 -15.85 4.96
N ILE A 251 33.25 -15.87 3.66
CA ILE A 251 34.09 -14.88 2.98
C ILE A 251 33.21 -14.10 1.99
N GLY A 252 32.67 -12.96 2.42
CA GLY A 252 31.71 -12.18 1.64
C GLY A 252 30.42 -12.96 1.33
N ASN A 253 30.16 -13.29 0.06
CA ASN A 253 28.99 -14.08 -0.37
C ASN A 253 29.29 -15.60 -0.48
N LEU A 254 30.49 -16.02 -0.10
CA LEU A 254 30.94 -17.41 -0.20
C LEU A 254 30.92 -18.06 1.18
N ASN A 255 29.93 -18.92 1.41
CA ASN A 255 29.82 -19.68 2.65
C ASN A 255 30.58 -20.99 2.55
N ILE A 256 31.56 -21.22 3.42
CA ILE A 256 32.31 -22.46 3.55
C ILE A 256 31.89 -23.15 4.85
N GLU A 257 31.52 -24.41 4.83
CA GLU A 257 31.10 -25.16 6.03
C GLU A 257 31.80 -26.52 6.04
N VAL A 258 32.62 -26.77 7.05
CA VAL A 258 33.35 -28.01 7.29
C VAL A 258 32.69 -28.73 8.47
N ILE A 259 32.20 -29.94 8.25
CA ILE A 259 31.62 -30.80 9.29
C ILE A 259 32.53 -32.02 9.41
N ASP A 260 33.05 -32.27 10.61
CA ASP A 260 33.91 -33.41 10.92
C ASP A 260 33.16 -34.46 11.74
N GLY A 261 33.41 -35.73 11.44
CA GLY A 261 32.70 -36.90 11.96
C GLY A 261 33.30 -38.14 11.29
N ASP A 262 32.52 -39.20 11.03
CA ASP A 262 33.00 -40.37 10.25
C ASP A 262 33.37 -40.03 8.77
N SER A 263 33.13 -38.80 8.33
CA SER A 263 33.56 -38.30 7.03
C SER A 263 33.67 -36.78 7.08
N THR A 264 34.73 -36.20 6.52
CA THR A 264 34.90 -34.75 6.47
C THR A 264 34.09 -34.16 5.32
N LYS A 265 33.07 -33.35 5.62
CA LYS A 265 32.24 -32.68 4.62
C LYS A 265 32.58 -31.20 4.52
N VAL A 266 33.09 -30.76 3.38
CA VAL A 266 33.38 -29.35 3.05
C VAL A 266 32.35 -28.82 2.06
N LYS A 267 31.55 -27.85 2.46
CA LYS A 267 30.55 -27.20 1.62
C LYS A 267 31.02 -25.81 1.22
N ILE A 268 30.86 -25.43 -0.04
CA ILE A 268 31.19 -24.12 -0.58
C ILE A 268 29.97 -23.62 -1.38
N GLY A 269 29.24 -22.66 -0.82
CA GLY A 269 27.98 -22.18 -1.36
C GLY A 269 26.93 -23.29 -1.44
N ASN A 270 26.58 -23.72 -2.67
CA ASN A 270 25.65 -24.83 -2.91
C ASN A 270 26.34 -26.15 -3.28
N HIS A 271 27.67 -26.25 -3.27
CA HIS A 271 28.41 -27.48 -3.53
C HIS A 271 28.92 -28.08 -2.22
N SER A 272 28.95 -29.40 -2.11
CA SER A 272 29.44 -30.14 -0.95
C SER A 272 30.39 -31.24 -1.39
N LEU A 273 31.60 -31.24 -0.86
CA LEU A 273 32.62 -32.26 -1.01
C LEU A 273 32.64 -33.09 0.28
N ILE A 274 32.60 -34.41 0.16
CA ILE A 274 32.61 -35.34 1.29
C ILE A 274 33.81 -36.26 1.09
N VAL A 275 34.65 -36.37 2.11
CA VAL A 275 35.79 -37.29 2.17
C VAL A 275 35.49 -38.35 3.21
N ASP A 276 35.42 -39.63 2.81
CA ASP A 276 35.23 -40.74 3.76
C ASP A 276 36.54 -41.16 4.45
N GLU A 277 36.47 -41.99 5.50
CA GLU A 277 37.63 -42.41 6.30
C GLU A 277 38.73 -43.13 5.48
N ASP A 278 38.35 -43.74 4.35
CA ASP A 278 39.25 -44.42 3.42
C ASP A 278 39.93 -43.45 2.42
N GLY A 279 39.63 -42.15 2.51
CA GLY A 279 40.21 -41.10 1.67
C GLY A 279 39.56 -40.93 0.31
N ASN A 280 38.38 -41.52 0.07
CA ASN A 280 37.65 -41.31 -1.19
C ASN A 280 36.88 -39.99 -1.16
N VAL A 281 36.94 -39.26 -2.27
CA VAL A 281 36.31 -37.93 -2.40
C VAL A 281 35.05 -38.00 -3.26
N LYS A 282 33.92 -37.51 -2.74
CA LYS A 282 32.64 -37.36 -3.45
C LYS A 282 32.15 -35.92 -3.44
N MET A 283 31.86 -35.35 -4.61
CA MET A 283 31.22 -34.02 -4.74
C MET A 283 29.71 -34.15 -5.03
N SER A 284 28.91 -33.33 -4.37
CA SER A 284 27.45 -33.21 -4.51
C SER A 284 26.99 -31.75 -4.41
N LYS A 285 25.72 -31.44 -4.69
CA LYS A 285 25.16 -30.08 -4.68
C LYS A 285 23.92 -30.01 -3.78
N ASP A 286 23.95 -29.18 -2.73
CA ASP A 286 22.88 -29.04 -1.75
C ASP A 286 21.66 -28.30 -2.34
N LYS A 287 20.47 -28.91 -2.24
CA LYS A 287 19.20 -28.36 -2.76
C LYS A 287 18.51 -27.47 -1.72
N LYS A 288 18.17 -26.22 -2.07
CA LYS A 288 17.40 -25.30 -1.18
C LYS A 288 16.04 -25.91 -0.80
N LYS A 289 15.63 -25.76 0.47
CA LYS A 289 14.28 -26.15 0.95
C LYS A 289 13.22 -25.34 0.20
N ASN A 290 12.51 -25.96 -0.74
CA ASN A 290 11.39 -25.35 -1.45
C ASN A 290 10.35 -24.86 -0.43
N LYS A 291 9.85 -23.62 -0.54
CA LYS A 291 8.62 -23.14 0.12
C LYS A 291 7.55 -22.98 -0.96
N PHE A 292 6.28 -23.18 -0.64
CA PHE A 292 5.19 -22.84 -1.55
C PHE A 292 5.23 -21.32 -1.81
N ASN A 293 5.01 -20.93 -3.06
CA ASN A 293 5.16 -19.54 -3.49
C ASN A 293 4.12 -19.26 -4.58
N GLY A 294 3.12 -18.45 -4.27
CA GLY A 294 2.00 -18.14 -5.15
C GLY A 294 2.39 -17.32 -6.38
N HIS A 295 1.38 -17.07 -7.22
CA HIS A 295 1.53 -16.35 -8.49
C HIS A 295 0.47 -15.24 -8.64
N TRP A 296 0.12 -14.56 -7.55
CA TRP A 296 -0.77 -13.39 -7.52
C TRP A 296 -0.01 -12.06 -7.65
N ALA A 297 1.06 -11.85 -6.88
CA ALA A 297 1.81 -10.59 -6.89
C ALA A 297 2.48 -10.33 -8.25
N GLY A 298 2.27 -9.13 -8.79
CA GLY A 298 2.73 -8.74 -10.11
C GLY A 298 1.84 -7.72 -10.82
N VAL A 299 1.99 -7.68 -12.14
CA VAL A 299 1.21 -6.80 -13.02
C VAL A 299 0.31 -7.64 -13.90
N GLU A 300 -0.95 -7.22 -14.02
CA GLU A 300 -1.94 -7.84 -14.88
C GLU A 300 -2.45 -6.84 -15.89
N ILE A 301 -2.62 -7.29 -17.12
CA ILE A 301 -3.25 -6.52 -18.18
C ILE A 301 -4.20 -7.42 -18.95
N GLY A 302 -5.39 -6.91 -19.21
CA GLY A 302 -6.44 -7.67 -19.87
C GLY A 302 -7.48 -6.77 -20.52
N VAL A 303 -8.45 -7.42 -21.13
CA VAL A 303 -9.68 -6.77 -21.60
C VAL A 303 -10.76 -6.95 -20.55
N ASN A 304 -11.68 -6.00 -20.47
CA ASN A 304 -12.85 -6.11 -19.61
C ASN A 304 -14.12 -5.69 -20.34
N GLY A 305 -15.23 -6.24 -19.88
CA GLY A 305 -16.54 -5.99 -20.45
C GLY A 305 -17.66 -6.19 -19.45
N LEU A 306 -18.88 -6.16 -19.96
CA LEU A 306 -20.12 -6.33 -19.20
C LEU A 306 -20.91 -7.46 -19.86
N LEU A 307 -21.55 -8.29 -19.04
CA LEU A 307 -22.38 -9.41 -19.48
C LEU A 307 -23.78 -9.27 -18.90
N THR A 308 -24.79 -9.63 -19.68
CA THR A 308 -26.15 -9.82 -19.17
C THR A 308 -26.22 -11.05 -18.23
N PRO A 309 -27.32 -11.24 -17.48
CA PRO A 309 -27.52 -12.46 -16.68
C PRO A 309 -27.39 -13.76 -17.49
N ASP A 310 -27.70 -13.70 -18.79
CA ASP A 310 -27.59 -14.82 -19.74
C ASP A 310 -26.19 -14.94 -20.39
N PHE A 311 -25.17 -14.29 -19.82
CA PHE A 311 -23.78 -14.31 -20.32
C PHE A 311 -23.63 -13.78 -21.76
N ASN A 312 -24.46 -12.83 -22.18
CA ASN A 312 -24.37 -12.19 -23.49
C ASN A 312 -23.79 -10.78 -23.38
N MET A 313 -23.13 -10.31 -24.45
CA MET A 313 -22.63 -8.94 -24.59
C MET A 313 -23.55 -8.07 -25.47
N SER A 314 -24.71 -8.60 -25.84
CA SER A 314 -25.76 -7.90 -26.56
C SER A 314 -26.82 -7.44 -25.57
N TYR A 315 -27.18 -6.15 -25.62
CA TYR A 315 -28.14 -5.55 -24.69
C TYR A 315 -29.49 -5.31 -25.35
N PRO A 316 -30.60 -5.30 -24.58
CA PRO A 316 -31.92 -4.96 -25.09
C PRO A 316 -31.96 -3.58 -25.76
N ALA A 317 -32.95 -3.38 -26.64
CA ALA A 317 -33.27 -2.06 -27.19
C ALA A 317 -33.47 -1.06 -26.04
N GLY A 318 -32.77 0.07 -26.10
CA GLY A 318 -32.71 1.04 -25.00
C GLY A 318 -31.47 0.96 -24.11
N GLN A 319 -30.66 -0.10 -24.20
CA GLN A 319 -29.41 -0.26 -23.43
C GLN A 319 -28.15 -0.38 -24.30
N SER A 320 -28.25 -0.12 -25.61
CA SER A 320 -27.11 -0.14 -26.55
C SER A 320 -26.02 0.91 -26.23
N TYR A 321 -26.28 1.84 -25.31
CA TYR A 321 -25.23 2.69 -24.74
C TYR A 321 -24.19 1.90 -23.92
N LEU A 322 -24.49 0.67 -23.51
CA LEU A 322 -23.55 -0.22 -22.83
C LEU A 322 -22.61 -0.94 -23.80
N ASP A 323 -22.84 -0.86 -25.11
CA ASP A 323 -21.94 -1.48 -26.09
C ASP A 323 -20.52 -0.92 -25.92
N LEU A 324 -19.55 -1.83 -25.86
CA LEU A 324 -18.16 -1.50 -25.60
C LEU A 324 -17.27 -1.82 -26.79
N ARG A 325 -16.25 -0.99 -27.00
CA ARG A 325 -15.08 -1.32 -27.81
C ARG A 325 -14.17 -2.20 -26.98
N MET A 326 -14.30 -3.51 -27.12
CA MET A 326 -13.55 -4.48 -26.33
C MET A 326 -12.04 -4.34 -26.47
N GLU A 327 -11.57 -4.02 -27.67
CA GLU A 327 -10.15 -3.80 -27.98
C GLU A 327 -9.56 -2.54 -27.30
N LYS A 328 -10.41 -1.70 -26.70
CA LYS A 328 -10.02 -0.48 -25.96
C LYS A 328 -10.52 -0.47 -24.52
N SER A 329 -11.25 -1.51 -24.11
CA SER A 329 -11.76 -1.65 -22.75
C SER A 329 -10.78 -2.49 -21.96
N LEU A 330 -9.85 -1.81 -21.30
CA LEU A 330 -8.68 -2.43 -20.67
C LEU A 330 -8.86 -2.50 -19.16
N ASN A 331 -8.52 -3.67 -18.62
CA ASN A 331 -8.27 -3.88 -17.21
C ASN A 331 -6.76 -3.94 -16.96
N VAL A 332 -6.30 -3.22 -15.94
CA VAL A 332 -4.93 -3.26 -15.45
C VAL A 332 -4.99 -3.48 -13.95
N ASN A 333 -4.26 -4.46 -13.44
CA ASN A 333 -4.15 -4.70 -11.99
C ASN A 333 -2.69 -4.64 -11.55
N LEU A 334 -2.47 -4.03 -10.39
CA LEU A 334 -1.18 -3.97 -9.72
C LEU A 334 -1.31 -4.68 -8.38
N ASN A 335 -0.75 -5.88 -8.28
CA ASN A 335 -0.85 -6.74 -7.10
C ASN A 335 0.43 -6.60 -6.29
N VAL A 336 0.41 -5.68 -5.34
CA VAL A 336 1.60 -5.17 -4.63
C VAL A 336 2.08 -6.06 -3.50
N TYR A 337 1.21 -6.91 -2.95
CA TYR A 337 1.52 -7.77 -1.82
C TYR A 337 0.86 -9.14 -1.98
N GLU A 338 1.57 -10.18 -1.58
CA GLU A 338 1.11 -11.56 -1.58
C GLU A 338 1.50 -12.26 -0.29
N GLN A 339 0.56 -12.99 0.29
CA GLN A 339 0.74 -13.87 1.43
C GLN A 339 0.42 -15.30 1.02
N ASN A 340 1.34 -16.21 1.32
CA ASN A 340 1.27 -17.61 0.92
C ASN A 340 1.17 -18.51 2.16
N ILE A 341 0.19 -19.40 2.18
CA ILE A 341 0.01 -20.41 3.25
C ILE A 341 0.11 -21.79 2.60
N THR A 342 1.09 -22.58 3.01
CA THR A 342 1.26 -23.95 2.48
C THR A 342 0.24 -24.88 3.12
N LEU A 343 -0.44 -25.70 2.31
CA LEU A 343 -1.45 -26.65 2.79
C LEU A 343 -0.99 -28.11 2.78
N ASN A 344 0.08 -28.45 2.05
CA ASN A 344 0.56 -29.84 1.96
C ASN A 344 2.08 -29.97 2.12
N SER A 345 2.52 -31.13 2.59
CA SER A 345 3.95 -31.44 2.80
C SER A 345 4.78 -31.40 1.51
N ALA A 346 4.16 -31.68 0.36
CA ALA A 346 4.78 -31.56 -0.96
C ALA A 346 4.94 -30.10 -1.43
N LYS A 347 4.33 -29.14 -0.74
CA LYS A 347 4.42 -27.69 -1.00
C LYS A 347 3.98 -27.29 -2.40
N THR A 348 3.04 -28.05 -2.94
CA THR A 348 2.42 -27.87 -4.24
C THR A 348 1.01 -27.30 -4.14
N ILE A 349 0.43 -27.27 -2.95
CA ILE A 349 -0.92 -26.75 -2.71
C ILE A 349 -0.85 -25.69 -1.60
N GLY A 350 -1.46 -24.55 -1.83
CA GLY A 350 -1.46 -23.46 -0.86
C GLY A 350 -2.63 -22.49 -1.03
N LEU A 351 -2.87 -21.71 0.03
CA LEU A 351 -3.74 -20.53 -0.05
C LEU A 351 -2.91 -19.31 -0.39
N VAL A 352 -3.43 -18.48 -1.30
CA VAL A 352 -2.81 -17.22 -1.69
C VAL A 352 -3.78 -16.09 -1.39
N SER A 353 -3.32 -15.13 -0.61
CA SER A 353 -4.01 -13.86 -0.34
C SER A 353 -3.08 -12.69 -0.63
N GLY A 354 -3.55 -11.45 -0.52
CA GLY A 354 -2.72 -10.31 -0.88
C GLY A 354 -3.47 -8.98 -0.93
N LEU A 355 -2.79 -7.98 -1.50
CA LEU A 355 -3.36 -6.67 -1.78
C LEU A 355 -3.03 -6.25 -3.20
N GLY A 356 -4.01 -5.66 -3.89
CA GLY A 356 -3.81 -5.11 -5.22
C GLY A 356 -4.72 -3.93 -5.51
N VAL A 357 -4.43 -3.21 -6.60
CA VAL A 357 -5.26 -2.12 -7.13
C VAL A 357 -5.66 -2.47 -8.56
N SER A 358 -6.94 -2.34 -8.86
CA SER A 358 -7.54 -2.71 -10.15
C SER A 358 -8.14 -1.49 -10.84
N TRP A 359 -7.66 -1.17 -12.04
CA TRP A 359 -8.23 -0.15 -12.92
C TRP A 359 -9.03 -0.84 -14.03
N ASN A 360 -10.28 -0.43 -14.19
CA ASN A 360 -11.21 -0.96 -15.17
C ASN A 360 -11.65 0.18 -16.07
N ASN A 361 -11.37 0.10 -17.37
CA ASN A 361 -11.76 1.13 -18.34
C ASN A 361 -12.78 0.54 -19.31
N TYR A 362 -14.02 1.00 -19.25
CA TYR A 362 -15.08 0.63 -20.20
C TYR A 362 -15.16 1.70 -21.29
N ARG A 363 -14.68 1.38 -22.49
CA ARG A 363 -14.72 2.29 -23.64
C ARG A 363 -16.01 2.05 -24.41
N PHE A 364 -16.95 2.99 -24.36
CA PHE A 364 -18.21 2.89 -25.10
C PHE A 364 -17.98 2.86 -26.62
N ALA A 365 -18.75 2.03 -27.32
CA ALA A 365 -18.79 1.95 -28.78
C ALA A 365 -19.43 3.21 -29.38
N ASN A 366 -20.50 3.67 -28.75
CA ASN A 366 -21.25 4.85 -29.13
C ASN A 366 -20.75 6.11 -28.39
N ASP A 367 -21.19 7.26 -28.89
CA ASP A 367 -20.91 8.58 -28.30
C ASP A 367 -21.83 8.82 -27.12
N VAL A 368 -21.48 8.19 -26.00
CA VAL A 368 -22.31 8.13 -24.80
C VAL A 368 -21.96 9.25 -23.81
N TYR A 369 -22.97 9.96 -23.34
CA TYR A 369 -22.91 10.86 -22.19
C TYR A 369 -23.55 10.16 -20.99
N VAL A 370 -22.82 10.06 -19.88
CA VAL A 370 -23.34 9.48 -18.62
C VAL A 370 -23.69 10.61 -17.67
N SER A 371 -24.93 10.64 -17.20
CA SER A 371 -25.45 11.62 -16.25
C SER A 371 -24.99 11.29 -14.82
N SER A 372 -24.61 12.33 -14.07
CA SER A 372 -24.22 12.26 -12.65
C SER A 372 -25.27 12.84 -11.70
N ASP A 373 -26.29 13.47 -12.25
CA ASP A 373 -27.35 14.19 -11.54
C ASP A 373 -28.61 13.34 -11.33
N SER A 374 -28.53 12.03 -11.58
CA SER A 374 -29.65 11.10 -11.51
C SER A 374 -29.53 10.12 -10.34
N SER A 375 -30.66 9.85 -9.69
CA SER A 375 -30.78 8.86 -8.62
C SER A 375 -30.67 7.41 -9.11
N THR A 376 -30.60 7.21 -10.43
CA THR A 376 -30.28 5.95 -11.13
C THR A 376 -29.25 6.21 -12.24
N PHE A 377 -28.52 5.20 -12.67
CA PHE A 377 -27.64 5.28 -13.82
C PHE A 377 -28.45 5.62 -15.08
N LYS A 378 -28.08 6.73 -15.73
CA LYS A 378 -28.65 7.16 -17.01
C LYS A 378 -27.53 7.53 -17.96
N ALA A 379 -27.70 7.12 -19.20
CA ALA A 379 -26.77 7.38 -20.28
C ALA A 379 -27.55 7.76 -21.54
N PHE A 380 -26.98 8.67 -22.32
CA PHE A 380 -27.61 9.28 -23.49
C PHE A 380 -26.64 9.26 -24.67
N PHE A 381 -27.15 9.25 -25.90
CA PHE A 381 -26.33 9.50 -27.07
C PHE A 381 -26.15 11.00 -27.29
N MET A 382 -24.96 11.41 -27.72
CA MET A 382 -24.67 12.80 -28.08
C MET A 382 -24.90 13.02 -29.57
N ASP A 383 -25.73 14.00 -29.91
CA ASP A 383 -26.04 14.36 -31.30
C ASP A 383 -25.52 15.75 -31.67
N GLY A 384 -25.00 15.88 -32.88
CA GLY A 384 -24.49 17.16 -33.40
C GLY A 384 -23.06 17.51 -32.99
N VAL A 385 -22.32 16.59 -32.35
CA VAL A 385 -20.89 16.74 -32.02
C VAL A 385 -20.11 15.46 -32.29
N SER A 386 -18.87 15.61 -32.79
CA SER A 386 -17.96 14.49 -32.96
C SER A 386 -17.16 14.19 -31.69
N VAL A 387 -17.22 12.94 -31.20
CA VAL A 387 -16.49 12.50 -30.01
C VAL A 387 -15.41 11.48 -30.38
N LYS A 388 -14.17 11.76 -29.96
CA LYS A 388 -13.03 10.86 -30.12
C LYS A 388 -13.14 9.66 -29.19
N LYS A 389 -13.55 9.93 -27.96
CA LYS A 389 -13.82 8.88 -26.98
C LYS A 389 -14.72 9.30 -25.84
N SER A 390 -15.63 8.40 -25.48
CA SER A 390 -16.32 8.36 -24.20
C SER A 390 -16.00 7.06 -23.47
N LYS A 391 -15.76 7.14 -22.16
CA LYS A 391 -15.48 5.98 -21.32
C LYS A 391 -15.92 6.17 -19.88
N LEU A 392 -16.18 5.06 -19.21
CA LEU A 392 -16.36 4.93 -17.76
C LEU A 392 -15.13 4.22 -17.18
N THR A 393 -14.53 4.79 -16.15
CA THR A 393 -13.34 4.24 -15.50
C THR A 393 -13.60 4.03 -14.02
N ASN A 394 -13.29 2.82 -13.53
CA ASN A 394 -13.42 2.43 -12.13
C ASN A 394 -12.06 1.99 -11.57
N MET A 395 -11.79 2.33 -10.32
CA MET A 395 -10.60 1.91 -9.59
C MET A 395 -11.03 1.22 -8.29
N TYR A 396 -10.49 0.02 -8.03
CA TYR A 396 -10.77 -0.76 -6.84
C TYR A 396 -9.48 -1.08 -6.08
N LEU A 397 -9.53 -1.02 -4.75
CA LEU A 397 -8.63 -1.76 -3.89
C LEU A 397 -9.12 -3.21 -3.84
N THR A 398 -8.25 -4.20 -3.94
CA THR A 398 -8.61 -5.61 -4.11
C THR A 398 -7.85 -6.52 -3.16
N VAL A 399 -8.54 -7.57 -2.70
CA VAL A 399 -8.01 -8.63 -1.84
C VAL A 399 -8.40 -9.97 -2.45
N PRO A 400 -7.45 -10.82 -2.85
CA PRO A 400 -7.73 -12.16 -3.31
C PRO A 400 -7.81 -13.17 -2.16
N LEU A 401 -8.50 -14.27 -2.44
CA LEU A 401 -8.36 -15.53 -1.72
C LEU A 401 -8.41 -16.66 -2.75
N PHE A 402 -7.26 -17.29 -2.99
CA PHE A 402 -7.12 -18.41 -3.91
C PHE A 402 -6.71 -19.68 -3.20
N LEU A 403 -7.19 -20.80 -3.72
CA LEU A 403 -6.56 -22.09 -3.59
C LEU A 403 -5.74 -22.35 -4.85
N GLU A 404 -4.43 -22.53 -4.70
CA GLU A 404 -3.50 -22.69 -5.81
C GLU A 404 -2.78 -24.05 -5.75
N PHE A 405 -2.67 -24.67 -6.92
CA PHE A 405 -2.03 -25.95 -7.19
C PHE A 405 -0.84 -25.72 -8.13
N GLN A 406 0.29 -26.32 -7.83
CA GLN A 406 1.54 -26.19 -8.58
C GLN A 406 2.14 -27.56 -8.88
N THR A 407 2.81 -27.71 -10.01
CA THR A 407 3.61 -28.91 -10.27
C THR A 407 4.84 -28.95 -9.40
N ASN A 408 5.25 -30.15 -9.00
CA ASN A 408 6.47 -30.37 -8.23
C ASN A 408 7.68 -30.31 -9.17
N SER A 409 8.19 -29.11 -9.43
CA SER A 409 9.41 -28.88 -10.20
C SER A 409 10.46 -28.15 -9.35
N GLU A 410 11.74 -28.52 -9.54
CA GLU A 410 12.87 -27.96 -8.80
C GLU A 410 13.11 -26.48 -9.14
N LYS A 411 12.81 -26.05 -10.37
CA LYS A 411 12.95 -24.65 -10.80
C LYS A 411 11.59 -23.97 -10.84
N LYS A 412 11.49 -22.75 -10.27
CA LYS A 412 10.26 -21.94 -10.31
C LYS A 412 9.82 -21.60 -11.74
N SER A 413 10.77 -21.42 -12.67
CA SER A 413 10.47 -21.19 -14.10
C SER A 413 9.70 -22.31 -14.76
N ASP A 414 9.80 -23.53 -14.22
CA ASP A 414 9.33 -24.75 -14.86
C ASP A 414 8.03 -25.27 -14.23
N ARG A 415 7.44 -24.51 -13.28
CA ARG A 415 6.21 -24.88 -12.58
C ARG A 415 4.98 -24.46 -13.36
N LEU A 416 4.13 -25.44 -13.68
CA LEU A 416 2.75 -25.18 -14.05
C LEU A 416 1.98 -24.88 -12.77
N HIS A 417 1.11 -23.89 -12.81
CA HIS A 417 0.28 -23.52 -11.68
C HIS A 417 -1.15 -23.22 -12.13
N PHE A 418 -2.09 -23.53 -11.25
CA PHE A 418 -3.51 -23.30 -11.43
C PHE A 418 -4.09 -22.78 -10.12
N ALA A 419 -4.89 -21.71 -10.16
CA ALA A 419 -5.55 -21.18 -8.99
C ALA A 419 -7.04 -20.93 -9.25
N LEU A 420 -7.85 -21.22 -8.25
CA LEU A 420 -9.28 -20.96 -8.22
C LEU A 420 -9.62 -20.22 -6.93
N GLY A 421 -10.46 -19.20 -7.00
CA GLY A 421 -10.78 -18.42 -5.83
C GLY A 421 -11.70 -17.24 -6.10
N VAL A 422 -11.63 -16.27 -5.20
CA VAL A 422 -12.40 -15.04 -5.29
C VAL A 422 -11.51 -13.82 -5.11
N VAL A 423 -11.94 -12.70 -5.69
CA VAL A 423 -11.31 -11.39 -5.50
C VAL A 423 -12.37 -10.42 -4.98
N GLY A 424 -12.23 -10.02 -3.72
CA GLY A 424 -13.03 -8.93 -3.15
C GLY A 424 -12.47 -7.59 -3.60
N GLY A 425 -13.33 -6.61 -3.84
CA GLY A 425 -12.88 -5.26 -4.22
C GLY A 425 -13.72 -4.13 -3.65
N TRP A 426 -13.07 -3.06 -3.20
CA TRP A 426 -13.69 -1.82 -2.75
C TRP A 426 -13.41 -0.70 -3.76
N ARG A 427 -14.46 -0.11 -4.33
CA ARG A 427 -14.36 0.97 -5.33
C ARG A 427 -13.89 2.26 -4.64
N ILE A 428 -12.70 2.73 -5.02
CA ILE A 428 -12.09 3.94 -4.48
C ILE A 428 -12.46 5.16 -5.34
N VAL A 429 -12.42 5.00 -6.66
CA VAL A 429 -12.72 6.09 -7.61
C VAL A 429 -13.53 5.56 -8.77
N SER A 430 -14.46 6.38 -9.24
CA SER A 430 -15.07 6.24 -10.55
C SER A 430 -15.18 7.59 -11.24
N HIS A 431 -14.99 7.59 -12.54
CA HIS A 431 -15.18 8.79 -13.34
C HIS A 431 -15.52 8.46 -14.79
N THR A 432 -16.27 9.35 -15.43
CA THR A 432 -16.44 9.36 -16.88
C THR A 432 -15.43 10.29 -17.50
N LYS A 433 -15.07 10.01 -18.76
CA LYS A 433 -14.17 10.87 -19.53
C LYS A 433 -14.58 10.92 -20.99
N ILE A 434 -14.89 12.12 -21.46
CA ILE A 434 -15.28 12.39 -22.84
C ILE A 434 -14.23 13.30 -23.49
N TYR A 435 -13.80 12.95 -24.70
CA TYR A 435 -12.91 13.74 -25.55
C TYR A 435 -13.66 14.14 -26.81
N PHE A 436 -13.87 15.43 -26.97
CA PHE A 436 -14.49 16.00 -28.15
C PHE A 436 -13.44 16.29 -29.22
N ASN A 437 -13.78 16.09 -30.49
CA ASN A 437 -12.94 16.52 -31.60
C ASN A 437 -13.09 18.03 -31.86
N GLU A 438 -14.25 18.59 -31.50
CA GLU A 438 -14.63 19.97 -31.76
C GLU A 438 -14.77 20.74 -30.44
N ALA A 439 -14.25 21.96 -30.39
CA ALA A 439 -14.38 22.86 -29.25
C ALA A 439 -15.60 23.78 -29.41
N ASN A 440 -16.26 24.14 -28.31
CA ASN A 440 -17.42 25.06 -28.30
C ASN A 440 -18.57 24.65 -29.25
N LYS A 441 -18.72 23.35 -29.54
CA LYS A 441 -19.75 22.82 -30.42
C LYS A 441 -21.01 22.54 -29.61
N ASN A 442 -22.15 23.07 -30.06
CA ASN A 442 -23.43 22.76 -29.44
C ASN A 442 -23.89 21.36 -29.84
N PHE A 443 -24.41 20.62 -28.87
CA PHE A 443 -24.93 19.27 -29.04
C PHE A 443 -26.15 19.05 -28.14
N THR A 444 -26.94 18.04 -28.47
CA THR A 444 -28.09 17.62 -27.68
C THR A 444 -27.92 16.16 -27.28
N LEU A 445 -28.76 15.73 -26.34
CA LEU A 445 -28.74 14.36 -25.82
C LEU A 445 -29.98 13.64 -26.30
N ARG A 446 -29.84 12.42 -26.81
CA ARG A 446 -30.93 11.54 -27.21
C ARG A 446 -31.07 10.38 -26.24
N ASP A 447 -32.30 10.14 -25.79
CA ASP A 447 -32.62 9.02 -24.91
C ASP A 447 -32.58 7.70 -25.71
N PRO A 448 -31.74 6.74 -25.32
CA PRO A 448 -31.60 5.48 -26.04
C PRO A 448 -32.85 4.60 -26.00
N ALA A 449 -33.70 4.74 -24.98
CA ALA A 449 -34.89 3.90 -24.80
C ALA A 449 -36.10 4.38 -25.61
N THR A 450 -36.26 5.69 -25.77
CA THR A 450 -37.37 6.30 -26.51
C THR A 450 -36.97 6.88 -27.86
N ASP A 451 -35.66 6.96 -28.14
CA ASP A 451 -35.06 7.62 -29.30
C ASP A 451 -35.46 9.10 -29.44
N THR A 452 -35.84 9.74 -28.31
CA THR A 452 -36.27 11.14 -28.28
C THR A 452 -35.12 12.06 -27.89
N GLU A 453 -34.95 13.16 -28.63
CA GLU A 453 -34.03 14.23 -28.29
C GLU A 453 -34.55 15.00 -27.05
N LEU A 454 -33.66 15.23 -26.08
CA LEU A 454 -33.95 16.02 -24.90
C LEU A 454 -33.89 17.52 -25.24
N PRO A 455 -34.74 18.36 -24.62
CA PRO A 455 -34.86 19.78 -24.98
C PRO A 455 -33.66 20.64 -24.54
N TYR A 456 -32.66 20.04 -23.87
CA TYR A 456 -31.51 20.75 -23.32
C TYR A 456 -30.34 20.74 -24.30
N ARG A 457 -29.72 21.91 -24.46
CA ARG A 457 -28.51 22.08 -25.28
C ARG A 457 -27.27 22.12 -24.40
N PHE A 458 -26.26 21.41 -24.83
CA PHE A 458 -24.95 21.34 -24.21
C PHE A 458 -23.91 21.92 -25.16
N THR A 459 -22.76 22.32 -24.63
CA THR A 459 -21.66 22.87 -25.43
C THR A 459 -20.39 22.12 -25.07
N SER A 460 -19.66 21.63 -26.08
CA SER A 460 -18.37 20.99 -25.85
C SER A 460 -17.36 22.00 -25.27
N PRO A 461 -16.37 21.56 -24.47
CA PRO A 461 -15.42 22.47 -23.83
C PRO A 461 -14.66 23.34 -24.83
N ASN A 462 -14.17 24.48 -24.37
CA ASN A 462 -13.23 25.30 -25.13
C ASN A 462 -11.86 24.60 -25.29
N ALA A 463 -11.12 25.00 -26.33
CA ALA A 463 -9.85 24.39 -26.71
C ALA A 463 -8.77 24.43 -25.61
N SER A 464 -8.87 25.35 -24.65
CA SER A 464 -7.94 25.45 -23.51
C SER A 464 -7.95 24.21 -22.61
N ASN A 465 -9.04 23.44 -22.59
CA ASN A 465 -9.17 22.21 -21.80
C ASN A 465 -8.86 20.92 -22.58
N ARG A 466 -8.08 21.00 -23.68
CA ARG A 466 -7.79 19.86 -24.59
C ARG A 466 -9.06 19.17 -25.13
N ASN A 467 -10.20 19.87 -25.13
CA ASN A 467 -11.53 19.33 -25.46
C ASN A 467 -11.94 18.11 -24.62
N ILE A 468 -11.61 18.09 -23.32
CA ILE A 468 -11.88 16.97 -22.42
C ILE A 468 -12.88 17.38 -21.35
N THR A 469 -13.91 16.55 -21.13
CA THR A 469 -14.74 16.59 -19.92
C THR A 469 -14.47 15.35 -19.07
N LYS A 470 -14.32 15.54 -17.76
CA LYS A 470 -14.24 14.45 -16.78
C LYS A 470 -15.23 14.72 -15.67
N ASN A 471 -16.01 13.71 -15.30
CA ASN A 471 -16.94 13.80 -14.18
C ASN A 471 -16.64 12.67 -13.18
N PHE A 472 -16.39 13.04 -11.92
CA PHE A 472 -16.10 12.09 -10.85
C PHE A 472 -17.35 11.92 -10.00
N ASP A 473 -17.95 10.74 -10.08
CA ASP A 473 -19.14 10.38 -9.34
C ASP A 473 -19.20 8.86 -9.21
N SER A 474 -20.04 8.37 -8.31
CA SER A 474 -20.39 6.97 -8.13
C SER A 474 -21.14 6.38 -9.32
N PHE A 475 -21.89 7.20 -10.08
CA PHE A 475 -22.82 6.75 -11.14
C PHE A 475 -23.74 5.62 -10.68
N ASN A 476 -24.12 5.64 -9.39
CA ASN A 476 -24.91 4.60 -8.73
C ASN A 476 -24.31 3.18 -8.80
N MET A 477 -23.01 3.06 -9.10
CA MET A 477 -22.31 1.79 -9.13
C MET A 477 -22.09 1.25 -7.73
N ARG A 478 -22.14 -0.07 -7.60
CA ARG A 478 -21.90 -0.76 -6.34
C ARG A 478 -20.50 -0.42 -5.80
N PRO A 479 -20.38 -0.08 -4.50
CA PRO A 479 -19.08 0.21 -3.89
C PRO A 479 -18.23 -1.05 -3.69
N LEU A 480 -18.86 -2.20 -3.48
CA LEU A 480 -18.19 -3.49 -3.28
C LEU A 480 -18.41 -4.42 -4.48
N LYS A 481 -17.36 -5.13 -4.88
CA LYS A 481 -17.44 -6.24 -5.83
C LYS A 481 -16.89 -7.52 -5.21
N LEU A 482 -17.35 -8.64 -5.73
CA LEU A 482 -16.82 -9.96 -5.43
C LEU A 482 -16.74 -10.72 -6.75
N ASP A 483 -15.53 -11.05 -7.19
CA ASP A 483 -15.32 -11.73 -8.46
C ASP A 483 -14.98 -13.20 -8.19
N ALA A 484 -15.61 -14.12 -8.91
CA ALA A 484 -15.07 -15.46 -9.08
C ALA A 484 -13.86 -15.36 -10.02
N SER A 485 -12.77 -16.04 -9.67
CA SER A 485 -11.50 -15.88 -10.37
C SER A 485 -10.81 -17.22 -10.60
N VAL A 486 -10.28 -17.39 -11.81
CA VAL A 486 -9.47 -18.53 -12.23
C VAL A 486 -8.16 -18.04 -12.83
N ARG A 487 -7.09 -18.81 -12.59
CA ARG A 487 -5.74 -18.52 -13.10
C ARG A 487 -5.06 -19.80 -13.52
N ALA A 488 -4.30 -19.73 -14.60
CA ALA A 488 -3.46 -20.83 -15.05
C ALA A 488 -2.19 -20.25 -15.67
N GLY A 489 -1.04 -20.85 -15.40
CA GLY A 489 0.21 -20.32 -15.92
C GLY A 489 1.37 -21.27 -15.84
N TRP A 490 2.48 -20.79 -16.37
CA TRP A 490 3.77 -21.47 -16.36
C TRP A 490 4.85 -20.48 -15.93
N GLY A 491 5.53 -20.79 -14.83
CA GLY A 491 6.59 -19.96 -14.29
C GLY A 491 6.06 -18.59 -13.87
N LYS A 492 6.57 -17.52 -14.49
CA LYS A 492 6.17 -16.14 -14.18
C LYS A 492 4.98 -15.64 -15.01
N VAL A 493 4.58 -16.37 -16.04
CA VAL A 493 3.52 -15.93 -16.96
C VAL A 493 2.27 -16.74 -16.70
N SER A 494 1.16 -16.05 -16.47
CA SER A 494 -0.14 -16.69 -16.33
C SER A 494 -1.21 -15.95 -17.09
N ILE A 495 -2.31 -16.64 -17.32
CA ILE A 495 -3.57 -16.06 -17.74
C ILE A 495 -4.52 -16.03 -16.55
N TYR A 496 -5.39 -15.04 -16.51
CA TYR A 496 -6.45 -14.94 -15.52
C TYR A 496 -7.78 -14.63 -16.19
N ALA A 497 -8.86 -15.05 -15.54
CA ALA A 497 -10.21 -14.61 -15.86
C ALA A 497 -10.97 -14.36 -14.55
N ASN A 498 -11.68 -13.24 -14.52
CA ASN A 498 -12.50 -12.78 -13.41
C ASN A 498 -13.93 -12.54 -13.91
N TYR A 499 -14.91 -12.99 -13.15
CA TYR A 499 -16.33 -12.72 -13.38
C TYR A 499 -16.96 -12.23 -12.08
N SER A 500 -17.55 -11.03 -12.12
CA SER A 500 -18.20 -10.44 -10.95
C SER A 500 -19.47 -11.20 -10.61
N LEU A 501 -19.58 -11.65 -9.37
CA LEU A 501 -20.78 -12.28 -8.82
C LEU A 501 -21.86 -11.24 -8.48
N PHE A 502 -21.53 -9.96 -8.51
CA PHE A 502 -22.47 -8.86 -8.31
C PHE A 502 -22.66 -8.05 -9.60
N SER A 503 -23.88 -7.56 -9.81
CA SER A 503 -24.14 -6.54 -10.82
C SER A 503 -23.30 -5.28 -10.55
N LEU A 504 -22.84 -4.64 -11.63
CA LEU A 504 -22.05 -3.40 -11.58
C LEU A 504 -22.80 -2.29 -10.83
N TRP A 505 -24.12 -2.24 -10.97
CA TRP A 505 -24.97 -1.26 -10.31
C TRP A 505 -25.62 -1.80 -9.05
N VAL A 506 -25.97 -0.89 -8.14
CA VAL A 506 -26.87 -1.21 -7.03
C VAL A 506 -28.21 -1.67 -7.61
N LYS A 507 -28.89 -2.59 -6.91
CA LYS A 507 -30.19 -3.12 -7.34
C LYS A 507 -31.16 -1.96 -7.64
N ASP A 508 -31.86 -2.04 -8.76
CA ASP A 508 -32.84 -1.04 -9.23
C ASP A 508 -32.24 0.35 -9.51
N LYS A 509 -30.91 0.47 -9.56
CA LYS A 509 -30.19 1.73 -9.81
C LYS A 509 -29.48 1.77 -11.16
N GLY A 510 -29.58 0.74 -11.98
CA GLY A 510 -29.00 0.69 -13.31
C GLY A 510 -29.30 -0.65 -13.98
N PRO A 511 -28.83 -0.85 -15.21
CA PRO A 511 -28.96 -2.12 -15.92
C PRO A 511 -28.36 -3.28 -15.12
N GLU A 512 -28.98 -4.45 -15.21
CA GLU A 512 -28.43 -5.65 -14.58
C GLU A 512 -27.37 -6.27 -15.48
N VAL A 513 -26.11 -5.93 -15.23
CA VAL A 513 -24.96 -6.48 -15.96
C VAL A 513 -23.79 -6.75 -15.04
N TYR A 514 -23.03 -7.78 -15.39
CA TYR A 514 -21.96 -8.36 -14.58
C TYR A 514 -20.62 -8.12 -15.25
N PRO A 515 -19.70 -7.38 -14.60
CA PRO A 515 -18.35 -7.18 -15.11
C PRO A 515 -17.58 -8.49 -15.28
N PHE A 516 -16.81 -8.59 -16.35
CA PHE A 516 -15.78 -9.61 -16.50
C PHE A 516 -14.45 -8.98 -16.93
N ALA A 517 -13.35 -9.67 -16.63
CA ALA A 517 -12.02 -9.32 -17.13
C ALA A 517 -11.23 -10.59 -17.43
N ALA A 518 -10.44 -10.58 -18.49
CA ALA A 518 -9.53 -11.67 -18.82
C ALA A 518 -8.26 -11.13 -19.45
N GLY A 519 -7.12 -11.74 -19.13
CA GLY A 519 -5.84 -11.23 -19.59
C GLY A 519 -4.65 -12.06 -19.17
N ILE A 520 -3.49 -11.43 -19.25
CA ILE A 520 -2.20 -12.00 -18.88
C ILE A 520 -1.69 -11.36 -17.59
N CYS A 521 -0.94 -12.13 -16.84
CA CYS A 521 -0.27 -11.73 -15.62
C CYS A 521 1.23 -12.05 -15.75
N LEU A 522 2.04 -11.09 -15.31
CA LEU A 522 3.47 -11.27 -15.10
C LEU A 522 3.70 -11.26 -13.59
N ALA A 523 3.79 -12.45 -13.01
CA ALA A 523 3.95 -12.68 -11.59
C ALA A 523 5.43 -12.73 -11.17
N GLY A 524 5.71 -12.29 -9.93
CA GLY A 524 6.98 -12.56 -9.25
C GLY A 524 8.01 -11.42 -9.32
N TRP A 525 7.70 -10.33 -8.61
CA TRP A 525 8.70 -9.57 -7.86
C TRP A 525 8.89 -10.15 -6.46
#